data_AF-A0A812JQT6-F1
#
_entry.id   AF-A0A812JQT6-F1
#
_cell.length_a   1.000
_cell.length_b   1.000
_cell.length_c   1.000
_cell.angle_alpha   90.00
_cell.angle_beta   90.00
_cell.angle_gamma   90.00
#
_symmetry.space_group_name_H-M   'P 1'
#
loop_
_entity.id
_entity.type
_entity.pdbx_description
1 polymer ?
#
loop_
_entity_poly.entity_id
_entity_poly.type
_entity_poly.pdbx_seq_one_letter_code
_entity_poly.pdbx_strand_id
1 'polypeptide(L)'
;MGNSACCTGAEASADHEQKEITRKEAVPGAPDLPGPDVSAPMAAQASPGEYFIQLNKSTGARLGIDVDHKDGETLLIEVINDGLVMDWNTAGNKDRVQVGDRIVEVNGINKDVLQLVDECKKNQVLTLKLRRGQ
;
A
#
# COMPACT_ATOMS: atom_id res chain seq x y z
N MET A 1 -10.79 -53.74 -42.02
CA MET A 1 -11.22 -52.93 -40.86
C MET A 1 -12.22 -51.90 -41.35
N GLY A 2 -13.52 -52.20 -41.24
CA GLY A 2 -14.60 -51.20 -41.38
C GLY A 2 -14.75 -50.43 -40.05
N ASN A 3 -15.63 -49.45 -39.89
CA ASN A 3 -16.51 -48.67 -40.74
C ASN A 3 -17.22 -47.69 -39.78
N SER A 4 -17.62 -46.54 -40.30
CA SER A 4 -18.38 -45.47 -39.66
C SER A 4 -19.54 -45.91 -38.76
N ALA A 5 -19.74 -45.15 -37.67
CA ALA A 5 -21.03 -44.82 -37.03
C ALA A 5 -20.69 -43.74 -35.97
N CYS A 6 -21.02 -42.44 -36.10
CA CYS A 6 -22.34 -41.81 -36.18
C CYS A 6 -23.36 -42.41 -35.23
N CYS A 7 -24.11 -41.48 -34.63
CA CYS A 7 -25.48 -41.60 -34.15
C CYS A 7 -25.69 -42.37 -32.83
N THR A 8 -26.65 -42.06 -31.97
CA THR A 8 -27.58 -40.96 -31.71
C THR A 8 -28.45 -41.48 -30.56
N GLY A 9 -28.92 -40.59 -29.68
CA GLY A 9 -30.09 -40.84 -28.82
C GLY A 9 -29.74 -41.22 -27.40
N ALA A 10 -30.05 -40.39 -26.40
CA ALA A 10 -31.38 -40.27 -25.76
C ALA A 10 -31.58 -41.48 -24.81
N GLU A 11 -31.96 -41.37 -23.54
CA GLU A 11 -33.07 -40.62 -22.95
C GLU A 11 -32.95 -40.57 -21.39
N ALA A 12 -33.73 -39.67 -20.79
CA ALA A 12 -34.44 -39.80 -19.50
C ALA A 12 -33.76 -39.47 -18.14
N SER A 13 -34.18 -38.31 -17.62
CA SER A 13 -34.86 -38.09 -16.33
C SER A 13 -34.10 -38.26 -15.00
N ALA A 14 -33.91 -37.15 -14.27
CA ALA A 14 -34.65 -36.83 -13.02
C ALA A 14 -34.04 -35.61 -12.28
N ASP A 15 -34.89 -34.61 -12.08
CA ASP A 15 -35.03 -33.66 -10.95
C ASP A 15 -33.88 -33.51 -9.92
N HIS A 16 -33.33 -32.29 -9.79
CA HIS A 16 -33.45 -31.58 -8.50
C HIS A 16 -33.14 -30.08 -8.58
N GLU A 17 -34.04 -29.36 -7.94
CA GLU A 17 -34.05 -27.96 -7.51
C GLU A 17 -32.78 -27.48 -6.81
N GLN A 18 -32.21 -26.35 -7.25
CA GLN A 18 -31.78 -25.29 -6.32
C GLN A 18 -31.57 -23.94 -7.04
N LYS A 19 -32.34 -22.94 -6.60
CA LYS A 19 -31.99 -21.51 -6.74
C LYS A 19 -30.63 -21.28 -6.09
N GLU A 20 -29.73 -20.55 -6.75
CA GLU A 20 -29.23 -19.26 -6.23
C GLU A 20 -28.19 -18.62 -7.16
N ILE A 21 -28.41 -17.33 -7.42
CA ILE A 21 -27.45 -16.25 -7.66
C ILE A 21 -26.03 -16.59 -8.14
N THR A 22 -25.65 -16.00 -9.28
CA THR A 22 -24.49 -15.08 -9.42
C THR A 22 -23.84 -15.19 -10.81
N ARG A 23 -23.40 -14.02 -11.30
CA ARG A 23 -22.42 -13.80 -12.37
C ARG A 23 -22.89 -13.96 -13.81
N LYS A 24 -23.21 -12.81 -14.42
CA LYS A 24 -22.84 -12.54 -15.80
C LYS A 24 -21.84 -11.39 -15.81
N GLU A 25 -20.55 -11.67 -15.80
CA GLU A 25 -19.56 -10.76 -16.38
C GLU A 25 -18.38 -11.57 -16.93
N ALA A 26 -18.33 -11.69 -18.25
CA ALA A 26 -17.13 -11.98 -18.99
C ALA A 26 -17.24 -11.27 -20.34
N VAL A 27 -16.44 -10.22 -20.53
CA VAL A 27 -16.00 -9.81 -21.87
C VAL A 27 -14.46 -9.74 -21.86
N PRO A 28 -13.79 -10.42 -22.81
CA PRO A 28 -12.34 -10.44 -22.94
C PRO A 28 -11.85 -9.28 -23.82
N GLY A 29 -10.69 -8.71 -23.49
CA GLY A 29 -10.02 -7.74 -24.36
C GLY A 29 -8.99 -6.88 -23.66
N ALA A 30 -7.84 -7.45 -23.32
CA ALA A 30 -6.58 -6.70 -23.25
C ALA A 30 -6.01 -6.58 -24.68
N PRO A 31 -5.16 -5.59 -25.05
CA PRO A 31 -4.34 -4.75 -24.18
C PRO A 31 -4.31 -3.25 -24.56
N ASP A 32 -4.24 -2.37 -23.57
CA ASP A 32 -3.40 -1.18 -23.68
C ASP A 32 -2.85 -0.94 -22.26
N LEU A 33 -1.53 -1.01 -22.14
CA LEU A 33 -0.83 -0.72 -20.90
C LEU A 33 -0.65 0.80 -20.83
N PRO A 34 -1.40 1.54 -20.00
CA PRO A 34 -0.84 2.78 -19.48
C PRO A 34 0.34 2.37 -18.59
N GLY A 35 1.52 2.95 -18.85
CA GLY A 35 2.71 2.77 -18.02
C GLY A 35 2.40 3.05 -16.54
N PRO A 36 3.26 2.62 -15.61
CA PRO A 36 3.08 2.91 -14.20
C PRO A 36 3.24 4.42 -13.99
N ASP A 37 2.13 5.15 -14.12
CA ASP A 37 2.01 6.50 -13.63
C ASP A 37 2.19 6.44 -12.12
N VAL A 38 3.36 6.89 -11.73
CA VAL A 38 3.83 7.04 -10.36
C VAL A 38 3.10 8.21 -9.71
N SER A 39 1.79 8.12 -9.49
CA SER A 39 1.07 9.12 -8.69
C SER A 39 -0.24 8.55 -8.13
N ALA A 40 -0.17 8.18 -6.86
CA ALA A 40 -1.22 7.60 -6.02
C ALA A 40 -1.40 6.08 -6.16
N PRO A 41 -1.31 5.37 -5.02
CA PRO A 41 -2.54 4.76 -4.56
C PRO A 41 -2.72 4.75 -3.04
N MET A 42 -3.98 4.48 -2.67
CA MET A 42 -4.43 3.97 -1.38
C MET A 42 -4.68 5.00 -0.29
N ALA A 43 -5.92 5.52 -0.30
CA ALA A 43 -6.66 5.82 0.93
C ALA A 43 -6.81 4.53 1.75
N ALA A 44 -5.74 4.11 2.43
CA ALA A 44 -5.80 3.06 3.42
C ALA A 44 -6.47 3.64 4.67
N GLN A 45 -7.75 3.31 4.83
CA GLN A 45 -8.56 3.35 6.04
C GLN A 45 -7.78 3.81 7.29
N ALA A 46 -7.68 5.12 7.46
CA ALA A 46 -7.00 5.71 8.58
C ALA A 46 -7.94 5.74 9.78
N SER A 47 -7.54 5.11 10.87
CA SER A 47 -8.00 5.51 12.20
C SER A 47 -7.94 7.05 12.28
N PRO A 48 -8.87 7.74 12.95
CA PRO A 48 -8.89 9.19 12.97
C PRO A 48 -7.54 9.74 13.48
N GLY A 49 -6.74 10.27 12.56
CA GLY A 49 -5.42 10.84 12.84
C GLY A 49 -4.19 10.04 12.36
N GLU A 50 -4.31 8.88 11.71
CA GLU A 50 -3.15 8.20 11.09
C GLU A 50 -3.08 8.46 9.58
N TYR A 51 -1.89 8.50 9.00
CA TYR A 51 -1.70 8.67 7.56
C TYR A 51 -0.37 8.04 7.11
N PHE A 52 -0.23 7.81 5.81
CA PHE A 52 0.97 7.21 5.24
C PHE A 52 1.65 8.19 4.30
N ILE A 53 2.98 8.21 4.33
CA ILE A 53 3.80 8.93 3.37
C ILE A 53 4.81 7.95 2.77
N GLN A 54 5.20 8.20 1.52
CA GLN A 54 6.20 7.39 0.85
C GLN A 54 7.36 8.27 0.43
N LEU A 55 8.54 7.99 0.97
CA LEU A 55 9.76 8.76 0.71
C LEU A 55 10.75 7.89 -0.04
N ASN A 56 11.26 8.38 -1.16
CA ASN A 56 12.25 7.65 -1.94
C ASN A 56 13.67 7.98 -1.44
N LYS A 57 14.22 7.09 -0.61
CA LYS A 57 15.61 7.19 -0.11
C LYS A 57 16.60 6.38 -0.95
N SER A 58 16.17 5.80 -2.08
CA SER A 58 17.04 4.99 -2.95
C SER A 58 18.18 5.83 -3.56
N THR A 59 18.02 7.14 -3.66
CA THR A 59 19.05 8.09 -4.11
C THR A 59 20.14 8.34 -3.06
N GLY A 60 20.00 7.82 -1.84
CA GLY A 60 20.88 8.12 -0.71
C GLY A 60 20.63 9.49 -0.09
N ALA A 61 19.54 10.17 -0.45
CA ALA A 61 19.14 11.44 0.15
C ALA A 61 18.85 11.28 1.66
N ARG A 62 19.04 12.36 2.42
CA ARG A 62 18.64 12.39 3.83
C ARG A 62 17.14 12.63 3.95
N LEU A 63 16.49 11.97 4.91
CA LEU A 63 15.07 12.21 5.20
C LEU A 63 14.82 13.66 5.61
N GLY A 64 15.78 14.26 6.33
CA GLY A 64 15.64 15.62 6.85
C GLY A 64 14.67 15.68 8.02
N ILE A 65 14.65 14.68 8.88
CA ILE A 65 13.89 14.72 10.14
C ILE A 65 14.77 14.24 11.28
N ASP A 66 14.57 14.84 12.44
CA ASP A 66 15.08 14.35 13.70
C ASP A 66 13.94 13.64 14.44
N VAL A 67 14.21 12.41 14.87
CA VAL A 67 13.23 11.55 15.50
C VAL A 67 13.70 11.12 16.88
N ASP A 68 12.81 11.29 17.86
CA ASP A 68 13.02 10.87 19.23
C ASP A 68 12.27 9.57 19.52
N HIS A 69 12.98 8.62 20.12
CA HIS A 69 12.45 7.30 20.45
C HIS A 69 12.36 7.07 21.96
N LYS A 70 12.25 8.12 22.78
CA LYS A 70 12.19 8.00 24.25
C LYS A 70 10.98 7.20 24.73
N ASP A 71 9.91 7.21 23.94
CA ASP A 71 8.66 6.47 24.19
C ASP A 71 8.85 4.94 24.03
N GLY A 72 9.90 4.50 23.32
CA GLY A 72 10.20 3.08 23.07
C GLY A 72 9.25 2.38 22.10
N GLU A 73 8.07 2.95 21.83
CA GLU A 73 7.05 2.39 20.95
C GLU A 73 6.95 3.13 19.61
N THR A 74 7.20 4.44 19.60
CA THR A 74 7.02 5.31 18.43
C THR A 74 8.21 6.25 18.24
N LEU A 75 8.37 6.76 17.01
CA LEU A 75 9.36 7.79 16.70
C LEU A 75 8.66 9.15 16.60
N LEU A 76 8.86 10.01 17.60
CA LEU A 76 8.33 11.38 17.60
C LEU A 76 9.20 12.28 16.73
N ILE A 77 8.60 13.01 15.80
CA ILE A 77 9.31 13.99 14.98
C ILE A 77 9.48 15.27 15.79
N GLU A 78 10.70 15.54 16.27
CA GLU A 78 11.02 16.76 17.02
C GLU A 78 11.42 17.90 16.09
N VAL A 79 12.09 17.59 14.97
CA VAL A 79 12.59 18.60 14.03
C VAL A 79 12.41 18.13 12.59
N ILE A 80 12.00 19.04 11.71
CA ILE A 80 12.01 18.84 10.27
C ILE A 80 13.05 19.79 9.67
N ASN A 81 14.03 19.21 9.00
CA ASN A 81 15.12 19.86 8.28
C ASN A 81 14.97 19.65 6.75
N ASP A 82 15.83 20.30 5.97
CA ASP A 82 15.92 20.06 4.53
C ASP A 82 16.24 18.59 4.21
N GLY A 83 15.36 17.96 3.45
CA GLY A 83 15.46 16.56 3.00
C GLY A 83 14.21 16.10 2.29
N LEU A 84 14.06 14.77 2.14
CA LEU A 84 12.92 14.15 1.46
C LEU A 84 11.58 14.51 2.12
N VAL A 85 11.54 14.68 3.43
CA VAL A 85 10.32 15.07 4.16
C VAL A 85 9.92 16.50 3.83
N MET A 86 10.89 17.41 3.69
CA MET A 86 10.61 18.78 3.28
C MET A 86 10.13 18.82 1.83
N ASP A 87 10.77 18.06 0.93
CA ASP A 87 10.32 17.92 -0.46
C ASP A 87 8.87 17.42 -0.54
N TRP A 88 8.54 16.37 0.22
CA TRP A 88 7.17 15.85 0.35
C TRP A 88 6.17 16.91 0.81
N ASN A 89 6.54 17.76 1.77
CA ASN A 89 5.71 18.86 2.25
C ASN A 89 5.54 19.95 1.19
N THR A 90 6.60 20.27 0.44
CA THR A 90 6.58 21.28 -0.62
C THR A 90 5.78 20.82 -1.84
N ALA A 91 5.70 19.51 -2.09
CA ALA A 91 4.90 18.92 -3.15
C ALA A 91 3.38 19.13 -2.96
N GLY A 92 2.95 19.67 -1.82
CA GLY A 92 1.56 20.05 -1.61
C GLY A 92 0.63 18.88 -1.29
N ASN A 93 1.17 17.75 -0.84
CA ASN A 93 0.38 16.60 -0.39
C ASN A 93 -0.57 16.98 0.76
N LYS A 94 -1.72 16.31 0.85
CA LYS A 94 -2.66 16.46 1.99
C LYS A 94 -2.03 15.96 3.29
N ASP A 95 -1.17 14.97 3.18
CA ASP A 95 -0.53 14.25 4.27
C ASP A 95 0.86 14.85 4.60
N ARG A 96 0.90 16.17 4.85
CA ARG A 96 2.16 16.87 5.18
C ARG A 96 2.70 16.40 6.51
N VAL A 97 4.00 16.19 6.61
CA VAL A 97 4.68 15.90 7.87
C VAL A 97 4.91 17.19 8.64
N GLN A 98 4.63 17.18 9.93
CA GLN A 98 4.80 18.28 10.85
C GLN A 98 5.55 17.82 12.10
N VAL A 99 6.20 18.77 12.76
CA VAL A 99 6.79 18.51 14.07
C VAL A 99 5.68 18.13 15.05
N GLY A 100 5.92 17.10 15.87
CA GLY A 100 4.94 16.52 16.78
C GLY A 100 4.23 15.28 16.22
N ASP A 101 4.35 15.00 14.92
CA ASP A 101 3.87 13.75 14.35
C ASP A 101 4.68 12.55 14.88
N ARG A 102 4.01 11.41 15.05
CA ARG A 102 4.64 10.18 15.54
C ARG A 102 4.65 9.13 14.44
N ILE A 103 5.82 8.66 14.06
CA ILE A 103 5.94 7.52 13.16
C ILE A 103 5.67 6.26 13.99
N VAL A 104 4.61 5.57 13.62
CA VAL A 104 4.16 4.32 14.26
C VAL A 104 4.64 3.10 13.48
N GLU A 105 4.96 3.25 12.20
CA GLU A 105 5.41 2.14 11.34
C GLU A 105 6.32 2.64 10.22
N VAL A 106 7.36 1.87 9.89
CA VAL A 106 8.23 2.09 8.72
C VAL A 106 8.22 0.80 7.90
N ASN A 107 7.76 0.86 6.67
CA ASN A 107 7.75 -0.27 5.73
C ASN A 107 7.05 -1.53 6.26
N GLY A 108 5.99 -1.37 7.06
CA GLY A 108 5.30 -2.47 7.74
C GLY A 108 5.92 -2.92 9.07
N ILE A 109 7.00 -2.28 9.53
CA ILE A 109 7.67 -2.57 10.80
C ILE A 109 7.23 -1.55 11.85
N ASN A 110 6.59 -2.02 12.93
CA ASN A 110 6.09 -1.18 14.04
C ASN A 110 6.42 -1.73 15.44
N LYS A 111 7.00 -2.94 15.52
CA LYS A 111 7.22 -3.65 16.80
C LYS A 111 8.52 -3.30 17.51
N ASP A 112 9.49 -2.72 16.79
CA ASP A 112 10.83 -2.53 17.32
C ASP A 112 11.43 -1.22 16.81
N VAL A 113 11.69 -0.31 17.74
CA VAL A 113 12.19 1.04 17.43
C VAL A 113 13.60 1.04 16.86
N LEU A 114 14.43 0.07 17.23
CA LEU A 114 15.76 -0.07 16.65
C LEU A 114 15.68 -0.51 15.19
N GLN A 115 14.75 -1.41 14.87
CA GLN A 115 14.49 -1.81 13.48
C GLN A 115 13.88 -0.66 12.66
N LEU A 116 12.95 0.11 13.23
CA LEU A 116 12.40 1.33 12.61
C LEU A 116 13.53 2.30 12.20
N VAL A 117 14.48 2.54 13.10
CA VAL A 117 15.66 3.39 12.85
C VAL A 117 16.61 2.77 11.81
N ASP A 118 16.85 1.45 11.86
CA ASP A 118 17.68 0.74 10.87
C ASP A 118 17.09 0.83 9.46
N GLU A 119 15.78 0.61 9.33
CA GLU A 119 15.07 0.77 8.06
C GLU A 119 15.19 2.19 7.53
N CYS A 120 15.01 3.21 8.39
CA CYS A 120 15.18 4.61 7.99
C CYS A 120 16.60 4.93 7.51
N LYS A 121 17.61 4.18 7.96
CA LYS A 121 19.00 4.32 7.50
C LYS A 121 19.26 3.64 6.16
N LYS A 122 18.46 2.65 5.75
CA LYS A 122 18.60 1.98 4.44
C LYS A 122 18.27 2.93 3.30
N ASN A 123 18.91 2.72 2.16
CA ASN A 123 18.69 3.51 0.95
C ASN A 123 17.65 2.81 0.08
N GLN A 124 16.39 2.92 0.48
CA GLN A 124 15.26 2.30 -0.21
C GLN A 124 14.03 3.21 -0.17
N VAL A 125 12.95 2.81 -0.84
CA VAL A 125 11.66 3.49 -0.70
C VAL A 125 11.11 3.18 0.69
N LEU A 126 10.88 4.22 1.49
CA LEU A 126 10.40 4.13 2.86
C LEU A 126 8.93 4.53 2.89
N THR A 127 8.07 3.57 3.22
CA THR A 127 6.65 3.83 3.48
C THR A 127 6.47 4.05 4.97
N LEU A 128 6.27 5.29 5.40
CA LEU A 128 6.12 5.65 6.81
C LEU A 128 4.64 5.80 7.13
N LYS A 129 4.18 5.15 8.20
CA LYS A 129 2.88 5.42 8.81
C LYS A 129 3.09 6.39 9.97
N LEU A 130 2.46 7.55 9.88
CA LEU A 130 2.51 8.59 10.89
C LEU A 130 1.14 8.75 11.54
N ARG A 131 1.17 9.24 12.77
CA ARG A 131 0.01 9.66 13.52
C ARG A 131 0.15 11.13 13.85
N ARG A 132 -0.89 11.90 13.51
CA ARG A 132 -1.05 13.31 13.87
C ARG A 132 -0.96 13.50 15.38
N GLY A 133 0.04 14.25 15.82
CA GLY A 133 0.08 14.78 17.18
C GLY A 133 -1.03 15.83 17.33
N GLN A 134 -1.91 15.65 18.32
CA GLN A 134 -2.87 16.68 18.74
C GLN A 134 -2.20 17.69 19.67
#